data_AF-A0A0J9XH76-F1
#
_entry.id   AF-A0A0J9XH76-F1
#
_cell.length_a   1.000
_cell.length_b   1.000
_cell.length_c   1.000
_cell.angle_alpha   90.00
_cell.angle_beta   90.00
_cell.angle_gamma   90.00
#
_symmetry.space_group_name_H-M   'P 1'
#
loop_
_entity.id
_entity.type
_entity.pdbx_description
1 polymer ?
#
loop_
_entity_poly.entity_id
_entity_poly.type
_entity_poly.pdbx_seq_one_letter_code
_entity_poly.pdbx_strand_id
1 'polypeptide(L)'
;MPAEKREISDQSQSSHPILPPKRIRRKSGLPVTPVPRSSKKPGELLTADEKKANHIASEQKRRQAIREGFDKITAIVPDLKQSQGRSEATVLTETVKLLHKLIDENQALMDLANASNLQIPDAIAQKQQQQHQQLGKSSASPGSSASPEKTTF
;
A
#
# COMPACT_ATOMS: atom_id res chain seq x y z
N MET A 1 3.64 1.49 -66.40
CA MET A 1 5.05 1.59 -65.96
C MET A 1 5.59 2.90 -66.51
N PRO A 2 5.62 3.94 -65.66
CA PRO A 2 6.89 4.38 -65.06
C PRO A 2 6.80 4.58 -63.53
N ALA A 3 7.93 4.37 -62.86
CA ALA A 3 8.07 4.39 -61.41
C ALA A 3 8.35 5.81 -60.89
N GLU A 4 7.47 6.29 -60.02
CA GLU A 4 7.59 7.60 -59.36
C GLU A 4 8.28 7.42 -58.00
N LYS A 5 9.41 8.11 -57.82
CA LYS A 5 10.20 8.10 -56.58
C LYS A 5 9.41 8.78 -55.47
N ARG A 6 9.08 8.05 -54.41
CA ARG A 6 8.53 8.61 -53.17
C ARG A 6 9.68 9.20 -52.35
N GLU A 7 9.72 10.53 -52.25
CA GLU A 7 10.41 11.22 -51.16
C GLU A 7 9.64 10.99 -49.84
N ILE A 8 10.36 10.60 -48.80
CA ILE A 8 9.81 10.44 -47.45
C ILE A 8 10.21 11.71 -46.70
N SER A 9 9.29 12.65 -46.57
CA SER A 9 9.44 13.81 -45.67
C SER A 9 9.16 13.36 -44.23
N ASP A 10 10.22 13.30 -43.44
CA ASP A 10 10.17 13.20 -41.98
C ASP A 10 9.61 14.53 -41.43
N GLN A 11 8.33 14.52 -41.05
CA GLN A 11 7.68 15.64 -40.37
C GLN A 11 7.21 15.19 -39.00
N SER A 12 8.15 15.27 -38.07
CA SER A 12 7.95 15.13 -36.64
C SER A 12 7.16 16.35 -36.12
N GLN A 13 5.86 16.16 -35.86
CA GLN A 13 5.02 17.11 -35.11
C GLN A 13 4.30 16.33 -33.98
N SER A 14 4.96 16.21 -32.83
CA SER A 14 4.36 15.67 -31.60
C SER A 14 3.63 16.80 -30.84
N SER A 15 2.33 16.98 -31.08
CA SER A 15 1.48 17.86 -30.29
C SER A 15 0.99 17.14 -29.03
N HIS A 16 1.68 17.32 -27.90
CA HIS A 16 1.20 16.88 -26.58
C HIS A 16 0.82 18.10 -25.71
N PRO A 17 -0.34 18.10 -25.04
CA PRO A 17 -0.81 19.24 -24.27
C PRO A 17 0.03 19.44 -23.00
N ILE A 18 0.42 20.70 -22.75
CA ILE A 18 1.23 21.12 -21.61
C ILE A 18 0.39 20.99 -20.32
N LEU A 19 0.81 20.10 -19.42
CA LEU A 19 0.26 19.98 -18.06
C LEU A 19 0.79 21.10 -17.15
N PRO A 20 -0.03 21.63 -16.22
CA PRO A 20 0.40 22.67 -15.29
C PRO A 20 1.44 22.16 -14.27
N PRO A 21 2.30 23.05 -13.73
CA PRO A 21 3.38 22.65 -12.83
C PRO A 21 2.81 22.12 -11.50
N LYS A 22 3.23 20.89 -11.15
CA LYS A 22 2.80 20.18 -9.94
C LYS A 22 3.43 20.80 -8.69
N ARG A 23 2.59 21.46 -7.89
CA ARG A 23 2.88 22.02 -6.55
C ARG A 23 3.74 21.06 -5.70
N ILE A 24 4.91 21.52 -5.27
CA ILE A 24 5.85 20.77 -4.43
C ILE A 24 5.18 20.44 -3.08
N ARG A 25 4.74 19.20 -2.87
CA ARG A 25 4.37 18.69 -1.55
C ARG A 25 5.65 18.30 -0.81
N ARG A 26 6.04 19.12 0.18
CA ARG A 26 7.06 18.78 1.19
C ARG A 26 6.59 17.54 1.96
N LYS A 27 7.51 16.61 2.20
CA LYS A 27 7.26 15.23 2.64
C LYS A 27 7.66 15.09 4.10
N SER A 28 6.80 14.52 4.94
CA SER A 28 7.18 14.04 6.28
C SER A 28 6.86 12.56 6.42
N GLY A 29 7.93 11.79 6.64
CA GLY A 29 8.00 10.66 7.59
C GLY A 29 7.27 9.37 7.24
N LEU A 30 7.96 8.45 6.56
CA LEU A 30 7.82 7.00 6.78
C LEU A 30 9.24 6.42 6.95
N PRO A 31 9.50 5.55 7.94
CA PRO A 31 10.83 4.98 8.16
C PRO A 31 11.10 3.95 7.06
N VAL A 32 11.67 4.40 5.95
CA VAL A 32 12.24 3.51 4.94
C VAL A 32 13.51 2.93 5.55
N THR A 33 13.48 1.64 5.87
CA THR A 33 14.68 0.91 6.29
C THR A 33 15.78 1.13 5.26
N PRO A 34 16.99 1.56 5.69
CA PRO A 34 18.02 1.99 4.75
C PRO A 34 18.60 0.76 4.06
N VAL A 35 18.31 0.64 2.76
CA VAL A 35 19.13 -0.17 1.86
C VAL A 35 20.55 0.41 1.89
N PRO A 36 21.62 -0.40 2.00
CA PRO A 36 22.99 0.11 2.07
C PRO A 36 23.29 0.91 0.80
N ARG A 37 23.36 2.23 0.95
CA ARG A 37 23.72 3.16 -0.12
C ARG A 37 25.23 3.22 -0.17
N SER A 38 25.80 2.93 -1.33
CA SER A 38 27.17 3.31 -1.67
C SER A 38 27.36 4.78 -1.31
N SER A 39 28.45 5.06 -0.60
CA SER A 39 28.89 6.32 -0.03
C SER A 39 28.90 7.49 -1.02
N LYS A 40 27.74 8.10 -1.30
CA LYS A 40 27.64 9.39 -1.98
C LYS A 40 27.19 10.47 -1.00
N LYS A 41 27.80 11.67 -1.15
CA LYS A 41 27.59 12.82 -0.28
C LYS A 41 26.10 13.24 -0.32
N PRO A 42 25.52 13.70 0.81
CA PRO A 42 24.13 14.14 0.81
C PRO A 42 23.94 15.33 -0.15
N GLY A 43 23.05 15.18 -1.14
CA GLY A 43 22.67 16.28 -2.05
C GLY A 43 22.97 16.07 -3.53
N GLU A 44 23.69 15.01 -3.92
CA GLU A 44 23.90 14.69 -5.33
C GLU A 44 22.60 14.12 -5.95
N LEU A 45 22.14 14.72 -7.04
CA LEU A 45 20.99 14.20 -7.79
C LEU A 45 21.36 12.82 -8.36
N LEU A 46 20.43 11.86 -8.26
CA LEU A 46 20.59 10.54 -8.85
C LEU A 46 20.86 10.69 -10.35
N THR A 47 21.96 10.12 -10.82
CA THR A 47 22.29 10.04 -12.26
C THR A 47 21.20 9.26 -13.01
N ALA A 48 21.15 9.41 -14.34
CA ALA A 48 20.16 8.68 -15.16
C ALA A 48 20.26 7.16 -14.96
N ASP A 49 21.48 6.63 -14.86
CA ASP A 49 21.76 5.22 -14.61
C ASP A 49 21.36 4.78 -13.21
N GLU A 50 21.65 5.60 -12.18
CA GLU A 50 21.22 5.33 -10.80
C GLU A 50 19.69 5.38 -10.66
N LYS A 51 19.04 6.31 -11.36
CA LYS A 51 17.57 6.39 -11.39
C LYS A 51 16.98 5.14 -12.02
N LYS A 52 17.57 4.64 -13.12
CA LYS A 52 17.16 3.38 -13.77
C LYS A 52 17.36 2.17 -12.85
N ALA A 53 18.52 2.07 -12.20
CA ALA A 53 18.82 1.02 -11.24
C ALA A 53 17.85 1.06 -10.04
N ASN A 54 17.61 2.25 -9.47
CA ASN A 54 16.71 2.42 -8.34
C ASN A 54 15.25 2.14 -8.71
N HIS A 55 14.82 2.49 -9.92
CA HIS A 55 13.49 2.15 -10.44
C HIS A 55 13.30 0.63 -10.52
N ILE A 56 14.27 -0.09 -11.11
CA ILE A 56 14.23 -1.55 -11.20
C ILE A 56 14.20 -2.18 -9.81
N ALA A 57 15.08 -1.74 -8.90
CA ALA A 57 15.15 -2.26 -7.54
C ALA A 57 13.86 -1.99 -6.74
N SER A 58 13.31 -0.77 -6.84
CA SER A 58 12.06 -0.40 -6.17
C SER A 58 10.87 -1.21 -6.70
N GLU A 59 10.83 -1.45 -8.01
CA GLU A 59 9.77 -2.25 -8.63
C GLU A 59 9.90 -3.74 -8.27
N GLN A 60 11.12 -4.30 -8.24
CA GLN A 60 11.35 -5.66 -7.78
C GLN A 60 10.90 -5.84 -6.32
N LYS A 61 11.27 -4.91 -5.43
CA LYS A 61 10.82 -4.92 -4.03
C LYS A 61 9.29 -4.84 -3.94
N ARG A 62 8.66 -3.95 -4.72
CA ARG A 62 7.19 -3.85 -4.78
C ARG A 62 6.54 -5.16 -5.21
N ARG A 63 7.05 -5.79 -6.28
CA ARG A 63 6.53 -7.07 -6.78
C ARG A 63 6.72 -8.21 -5.78
N GLN A 64 7.86 -8.24 -5.10
CA GLN A 64 8.14 -9.24 -4.08
C GLN A 64 7.16 -9.12 -2.90
N ALA A 65 6.91 -7.90 -2.42
CA ALA A 65 5.93 -7.66 -1.36
C ALA A 65 4.50 -8.08 -1.75
N ILE A 66 4.12 -7.89 -3.02
CA ILE A 66 2.83 -8.35 -3.54
C ILE A 66 2.75 -9.89 -3.49
N ARG A 67 3.78 -10.59 -3.99
CA ARG A 67 3.82 -12.06 -3.95
C ARG A 67 3.71 -12.61 -2.53
N GLU A 68 4.50 -12.04 -1.61
CA GLU A 68 4.44 -12.44 -0.19
C GLU A 68 3.04 -12.22 0.42
N GLY A 69 2.31 -11.20 -0.04
CA GLY A 69 0.91 -10.99 0.33
C GLY A 69 0.00 -12.13 -0.15
N PHE A 70 0.14 -12.54 -1.42
CA PHE A 70 -0.60 -13.67 -1.97
C PHE A 70 -0.23 -14.99 -1.29
N ASP A 71 1.05 -15.24 -1.01
CA ASP A 71 1.50 -16.45 -0.32
C ASP A 71 0.82 -16.57 1.08
N LYS A 72 0.73 -15.45 1.83
CA LYS A 72 0.02 -15.42 3.11
C LYS A 72 -1.46 -15.76 2.98
N ILE A 73 -2.12 -15.27 1.93
CA ILE A 73 -3.53 -15.58 1.68
C ILE A 73 -3.69 -17.08 1.38
N THR A 74 -2.84 -17.65 0.53
CA THR A 74 -2.88 -19.08 0.20
C THR A 74 -2.68 -20.00 1.41
N ALA A 75 -1.92 -19.56 2.42
CA ALA A 75 -1.72 -20.32 3.65
C ALA A 75 -2.95 -20.34 4.58
N ILE A 76 -3.82 -19.33 4.49
CA ILE A 76 -5.01 -19.19 5.35
C ILE A 76 -6.23 -19.83 4.70
N VAL A 77 -6.36 -19.77 3.37
CA VAL A 77 -7.53 -20.28 2.64
C VAL A 77 -7.42 -21.80 2.49
N PRO A 78 -8.30 -22.60 3.14
CA PRO A 78 -8.16 -24.07 3.18
C PRO A 78 -8.25 -24.74 1.80
N ASP A 79 -9.02 -24.14 0.90
CA ASP A 79 -9.32 -24.69 -0.43
C ASP A 79 -8.22 -24.36 -1.47
N LEU A 80 -7.25 -23.51 -1.13
CA LEU A 80 -6.11 -23.21 -1.99
C LEU A 80 -4.88 -24.05 -1.64
N LYS A 81 -4.79 -25.24 -2.24
CA LYS A 81 -3.52 -26.01 -2.22
C LYS A 81 -2.44 -25.27 -3.02
N GLN A 82 -1.18 -25.41 -2.61
CA GLN A 82 0.01 -24.80 -3.25
C GLN A 82 0.09 -25.03 -4.78
N SER A 83 -0.54 -26.08 -5.31
CA SER A 83 -0.62 -26.37 -6.74
C SER A 83 -1.62 -25.50 -7.52
N GLN A 84 -2.67 -24.99 -6.85
CA GLN A 84 -3.70 -24.09 -7.41
C GLN A 84 -3.38 -22.60 -7.16
N GLY A 85 -2.48 -22.29 -6.22
CA GLY A 85 -2.05 -20.92 -5.88
C GLY A 85 -1.21 -20.18 -6.95
N ARG A 86 -1.21 -20.65 -8.20
CA ARG A 86 -0.45 -19.99 -9.29
C ARG A 86 -1.19 -18.82 -9.93
N SER A 87 -2.51 -18.76 -9.82
CA SER A 87 -3.34 -17.73 -10.45
C SER A 87 -3.81 -16.72 -9.39
N GLU A 88 -3.37 -15.46 -9.51
CA GLU A 88 -3.78 -14.36 -8.61
C GLU A 88 -5.30 -14.20 -8.57
N ALA A 89 -5.98 -14.38 -9.70
CA ALA A 89 -7.43 -14.30 -9.81
C ALA A 89 -8.14 -15.38 -8.98
N THR A 90 -7.69 -16.63 -9.07
CA THR A 90 -8.26 -17.76 -8.29
C THR A 90 -8.09 -17.54 -6.80
N VAL A 91 -6.91 -17.06 -6.37
CA VAL A 91 -6.65 -16.74 -4.96
C VAL A 91 -7.69 -15.75 -4.44
N LEU A 92 -7.91 -14.64 -5.17
CA LEU A 92 -8.87 -13.62 -4.75
C LEU A 92 -10.32 -14.15 -4.73
N THR A 93 -10.73 -14.90 -5.76
CA THR A 93 -12.09 -15.44 -5.85
C THR A 93 -12.42 -16.39 -4.70
N GLU A 94 -11.56 -17.36 -4.41
CA GLU A 94 -11.79 -18.30 -3.32
C GLU A 94 -11.67 -17.62 -1.94
N THR A 95 -10.82 -16.59 -1.82
CA THR A 95 -10.74 -15.79 -0.60
C THR A 95 -12.07 -15.10 -0.31
N VAL A 96 -12.69 -14.47 -1.32
CA VAL A 96 -14.00 -13.83 -1.17
C VAL A 96 -15.08 -14.84 -0.78
N LYS A 97 -15.07 -16.02 -1.41
CA LYS A 97 -16.00 -17.11 -1.09
C LYS A 97 -15.86 -17.57 0.37
N LEU A 98 -14.64 -17.73 0.86
CA LEU A 98 -14.39 -18.07 2.26
C LEU A 98 -14.88 -16.97 3.21
N LEU A 99 -14.66 -15.70 2.88
CA LEU A 99 -15.12 -14.58 3.71
C LEU A 99 -16.66 -14.58 3.86
N HIS A 100 -17.39 -14.81 2.77
CA HIS A 100 -18.85 -14.92 2.85
C HIS A 100 -19.28 -16.09 3.74
N LYS A 101 -18.67 -17.27 3.55
CA LYS A 101 -18.96 -18.45 4.39
C LYS A 101 -18.73 -18.17 5.88
N LEU A 102 -17.63 -17.51 6.25
CA LEU A 102 -17.32 -17.18 7.63
C LEU A 102 -18.30 -16.17 8.23
N ILE A 103 -18.81 -15.23 7.43
CA ILE A 103 -19.82 -14.26 7.87
C ILE A 103 -21.14 -14.99 8.16
N ASP A 104 -21.58 -15.86 7.24
CA ASP A 104 -22.82 -16.62 7.37
C ASP A 104 -22.75 -17.58 8.58
N GLU A 105 -21.63 -18.29 8.76
CA GLU A 105 -21.40 -19.15 9.93
C GLU A 105 -21.40 -18.36 11.24
N ASN A 106 -20.79 -17.16 11.26
CA ASN A 106 -20.79 -16.31 12.44
C ASN A 106 -22.21 -15.83 12.78
N GLN A 107 -23.00 -15.42 11.79
CA GLN A 107 -24.40 -15.05 11.99
C GLN A 107 -25.22 -16.21 12.55
N ALA A 108 -25.09 -17.41 11.96
CA ALA A 108 -25.79 -18.60 12.45
C ALA A 108 -25.39 -18.96 13.90
N LEU A 109 -24.11 -18.81 14.26
CA LEU A 109 -23.64 -18.99 15.62
C LEU A 109 -24.16 -17.93 16.59
N MET A 110 -24.28 -16.68 16.15
CA MET A 110 -24.90 -15.61 16.94
C MET A 110 -26.38 -15.90 17.20
N ASP A 111 -27.12 -16.33 16.18
CA ASP A 111 -28.53 -16.69 16.33
C ASP A 111 -28.72 -17.86 17.30
N LEU A 112 -27.86 -18.88 17.20
CA LEU A 112 -27.88 -20.03 18.11
C LEU A 112 -27.55 -19.63 19.55
N ALA A 113 -26.56 -18.75 19.75
CA ALA A 113 -26.18 -18.27 21.07
C ALA A 113 -27.30 -17.43 21.72
N ASN A 114 -27.95 -16.57 20.94
CA ASN A 114 -29.11 -15.79 21.38
C ASN A 114 -30.27 -16.71 21.76
N ALA A 115 -30.57 -17.73 20.94
CA ALA A 115 -31.60 -18.72 21.24
C ALA A 115 -31.27 -19.54 22.50
N SER A 116 -29.98 -19.78 22.77
CA SER A 116 -29.50 -20.51 23.93
C SER A 116 -29.29 -19.63 25.17
N ASN A 117 -29.66 -18.34 25.11
CA ASN A 117 -29.50 -17.35 26.18
C ASN A 117 -28.04 -17.18 26.67
N LEU A 118 -27.07 -17.49 25.80
CA LEU A 118 -25.65 -17.33 26.07
C LEU A 118 -25.25 -15.89 25.77
N GLN A 119 -24.80 -15.14 26.79
CA GLN A 119 -24.27 -13.79 26.56
C GLN A 119 -22.92 -13.87 25.85
N ILE A 120 -22.89 -13.50 24.57
CA ILE A 120 -21.64 -13.31 23.83
C ILE A 120 -21.03 -11.97 24.30
N PRO A 121 -19.79 -11.94 24.81
CA PRO A 121 -19.14 -10.69 25.17
C PRO A 121 -18.91 -9.81 23.94
N ASP A 122 -19.40 -8.56 23.96
CA ASP A 122 -19.15 -7.50 22.97
C ASP A 122 -17.65 -7.14 22.77
N ALA A 123 -16.75 -7.81 23.49
CA ALA A 123 -15.31 -7.60 23.46
C ALA A 123 -14.72 -7.71 22.04
N ILE A 124 -15.34 -8.50 21.15
CA ILE A 124 -14.91 -8.63 19.74
C ILE A 124 -15.09 -7.30 18.99
N ALA A 125 -16.21 -6.58 19.20
CA ALA A 125 -16.46 -5.28 18.59
C ALA A 125 -15.54 -4.19 19.17
N GLN A 126 -15.28 -4.22 20.48
CA GLN A 126 -14.41 -3.24 21.14
C GLN A 126 -12.94 -3.36 20.72
N LYS A 127 -12.44 -4.59 20.51
CA LYS A 127 -11.06 -4.84 20.04
C LYS A 127 -10.84 -4.33 18.61
N GLN A 128 -11.86 -4.42 17.73
CA GLN A 128 -11.80 -3.87 16.37
C GLN A 128 -11.76 -2.33 16.37
N GLN A 129 -12.48 -1.67 17.28
CA GLN A 129 -12.46 -0.20 17.41
C GLN A 129 -11.14 0.31 18.02
N GLN A 130 -10.55 -0.41 18.99
CA GLN A 130 -9.28 -0.02 19.59
C GLN A 130 -8.10 -0.10 18.60
N GLN A 131 -8.10 -1.07 17.67
CA GLN A 131 -7.08 -1.16 16.63
C GLN A 131 -7.16 0.02 15.63
N HIS A 132 -8.35 0.46 15.24
CA HIS A 132 -8.54 1.64 14.39
C HIS A 132 -8.09 2.93 15.08
N GLN A 133 -8.30 3.05 16.40
CA GLN A 133 -7.88 4.22 17.16
C GLN A 133 -6.36 4.33 17.35
N GLN A 134 -5.60 3.23 17.28
CA GLN A 134 -4.14 3.26 17.41
C GLN A 134 -3.44 3.81 16.17
N LEU A 135 -4.03 3.68 14.98
CA LEU A 135 -3.51 4.29 13.74
C LEU A 135 -3.71 5.82 13.70
N GLY A 136 -4.56 6.38 14.57
CA GLY A 136 -4.84 7.82 14.63
C GLY A 136 -4.08 8.59 15.72
N LYS A 137 -3.39 7.91 16.65
CA LYS A 137 -2.78 8.57 17.83
C LYS A 137 -1.30 8.93 17.68
N SER A 138 -0.63 8.56 16.59
CA SER A 138 0.79 8.92 16.40
C SER A 138 1.04 10.37 15.94
N SER A 139 0.01 11.23 15.85
CA SER A 139 0.15 12.63 15.45
C SER A 139 -0.05 13.66 16.56
N ALA A 140 -0.30 13.25 17.81
CA ALA A 140 -0.43 14.17 18.94
C ALA A 140 0.82 14.11 19.82
N SER A 141 1.82 14.92 19.49
CA SER A 141 2.94 15.19 20.38
C SER A 141 2.46 16.18 21.47
N PRO A 142 2.58 15.87 22.77
CA PRO A 142 2.26 16.80 23.83
C PRO A 142 3.49 17.68 24.10
N GLY A 143 3.46 18.91 23.57
CA GLY A 143 4.53 19.89 23.73
C GLY A 143 4.10 21.00 24.67
N SER A 144 4.36 20.81 25.96
CA SER A 144 4.33 21.80 27.02
C SER A 144 5.18 23.03 26.69
N SER A 145 4.61 24.23 26.83
CA SER A 145 5.37 25.41 27.29
C SER A 145 4.42 26.48 27.83
N ALA A 146 4.17 26.40 29.14
CA ALA A 146 3.70 27.52 29.93
C ALA A 146 4.76 28.64 29.95
N SER A 147 4.36 29.88 29.72
CA SER A 147 5.17 31.07 29.95
C SER A 147 4.46 31.97 30.95
N PRO A 148 5.02 32.21 32.14
CA PRO A 148 4.71 33.40 32.92
C PRO A 148 5.71 34.51 32.60
N GLU A 149 5.16 35.68 32.33
CA GLU A 149 5.83 36.95 32.15
C GLU A 149 6.68 37.29 33.38
N LYS A 150 7.93 37.73 33.15
CA LYS A 150 8.74 38.39 34.17
C LYS A 150 9.11 39.80 33.73
N THR A 151 8.47 40.75 34.41
CA THR A 151 8.94 42.09 34.75
C THR A 151 10.44 42.10 35.07
N THR A 152 11.21 43.00 34.48
CA THR A 152 12.42 43.58 35.08
C THR A 152 12.66 44.97 34.51
N PHE A 153 12.50 45.94 35.42
CA PHE A 153 13.02 47.31 35.54
C PHE A 153 13.08 48.23 34.31
#